data_AF-A0A3D4I408-F1
#
_entry.id   AF-A0A3D4I408-F1
#
_cell.length_a   1.000
_cell.length_b   1.000
_cell.length_c   1.000
_cell.angle_alpha   90.00
_cell.angle_beta   90.00
_cell.angle_gamma   90.00
#
_symmetry.space_group_name_H-M   'P 1'
#
loop_
_entity.id
_entity.type
_entity.pdbx_description
1 polymer ?
#
loop_
_entity_poly.entity_id
_entity_poly.type
_entity_poly.pdbx_seq_one_letter_code
_entity_poly.pdbx_strand_id
1 'polypeptide(L)'
;MAVVKVEVISIIGRMAELEDTTSVLGESCAFHPDNALSFYSDTSGFSPLNEENPYTASLTKLSDTLKSINKSVDVLSIRGVKKISCKIGDWKGYAERLAGSFTELLERRDEEKRKIADDTDELEKTKHFVGLDLNLDELGKCRFIKLRFGSLPKESYEKLNEYKSNPFVIFFPSSDDGDKYWGMYCSPLSMKSEVDRIFSSLYFERTRLNELTGTPESIIRTLEEKREKEKENIKKIDSDIKELWNKEKQNVQNVYSWLSEKSICYGIRRYAARYGDNFILTGWIPANKEASITAKLDKLETIKYKLEKADDPSVISHSPPVKLKNKKLFSPFEYLVGIYGLPAYNEVDPTWMVAITYFLFFGIMFADFGQGLCISLIGYLLYRKFKMPLGRTLIPCGISSAFFGMLFGSAFGFEHA
;
A
#
# COMPACT_ATOMS: atom_id res chain seq x y z
N MET A 1 -1.35 -41.43 -4.83
CA MET A 1 -2.26 -40.27 -4.83
C MET A 1 -1.42 -38.99 -4.73
N ALA A 2 -1.62 -38.05 -5.65
CA ALA A 2 -0.91 -36.76 -5.63
C ALA A 2 -1.56 -35.74 -4.69
N VAL A 3 -2.80 -35.97 -4.25
CA VAL A 3 -3.47 -35.19 -3.21
C VAL A 3 -2.93 -35.58 -1.83
N VAL A 4 -2.56 -34.59 -1.02
CA VAL A 4 -2.15 -34.78 0.37
C VAL A 4 -3.37 -35.18 1.20
N LYS A 5 -3.23 -36.27 1.97
CA LYS A 5 -4.29 -36.69 2.88
C LYS A 5 -4.53 -35.65 3.96
N VAL A 6 -5.79 -35.28 4.15
CA VAL A 6 -6.24 -34.35 5.20
C VAL A 6 -7.21 -35.04 6.14
N GLU A 7 -7.29 -34.52 7.35
CA GLU A 7 -8.17 -34.98 8.41
C GLU A 7 -8.88 -33.76 9.00
N VAL A 8 -10.14 -33.93 9.37
CA VAL A 8 -10.86 -32.92 10.13
C VAL A 8 -10.54 -33.12 11.61
N ILE A 9 -10.13 -32.05 12.27
CA ILE A 9 -9.94 -32.00 13.71
C ILE A 9 -11.08 -31.17 14.32
N SER A 10 -11.85 -31.81 15.21
CA SER A 10 -12.88 -31.16 16.03
C SER A 10 -12.34 -30.99 17.44
N ILE A 11 -12.19 -29.76 17.90
CA ILE A 11 -11.58 -29.41 19.18
C ILE A 11 -12.64 -28.83 20.10
N ILE A 12 -12.73 -29.35 21.32
CA ILE A 12 -13.62 -28.89 22.37
C ILE A 12 -12.78 -28.52 23.59
N GLY A 13 -13.03 -27.36 24.19
CA GLY A 13 -12.34 -26.91 25.40
C GLY A 13 -13.09 -25.79 26.11
N ARG A 14 -12.54 -25.29 27.22
CA ARG A 14 -13.10 -24.13 27.93
C ARG A 14 -12.72 -22.82 27.25
N MET A 15 -13.60 -21.81 27.32
CA MET A 15 -13.36 -20.49 26.74
C MET A 15 -12.05 -19.84 27.22
N ALA A 16 -11.61 -20.15 28.44
CA ALA A 16 -10.34 -19.67 29.01
C ALA A 16 -9.11 -20.07 28.17
N GLU A 17 -9.10 -21.26 27.56
CA GLU A 17 -7.98 -21.78 26.77
C GLU A 17 -8.12 -21.53 25.26
N LEU A 18 -9.15 -20.78 24.82
CA LEU A 18 -9.41 -20.54 23.40
C LEU A 18 -8.28 -19.75 22.72
N GLU A 19 -7.65 -18.79 23.42
CA GLU A 19 -6.51 -18.04 22.86
C GLU A 19 -5.29 -18.93 22.67
N ASP A 20 -4.99 -19.77 23.64
CA ASP A 20 -3.85 -20.68 23.58
C ASP A 20 -4.05 -21.73 22.49
N THR A 21 -5.28 -22.26 22.39
CA THR A 21 -5.68 -23.19 21.31
C THR A 21 -5.47 -22.57 19.93
N THR A 22 -6.03 -21.38 19.70
CA THR A 22 -5.92 -20.70 18.40
C THR A 22 -4.48 -20.29 18.09
N SER A 23 -3.68 -19.93 19.10
CA SER A 23 -2.24 -19.67 18.95
C SER A 23 -1.48 -20.93 18.53
N VAL A 24 -1.70 -22.08 19.18
CA VAL A 24 -1.08 -23.36 18.82
C VAL A 24 -1.41 -23.76 17.38
N LEU A 25 -2.67 -23.60 16.98
CA LEU A 25 -3.14 -23.93 15.63
C LEU A 25 -2.55 -22.98 14.58
N GLY A 26 -2.54 -21.67 14.82
CA GLY A 26 -1.94 -20.69 13.91
C GLY A 26 -0.44 -20.90 13.73
N GLU A 27 0.30 -21.11 14.82
CA GLU A 27 1.74 -21.40 14.80
C GLU A 27 2.11 -22.68 14.05
N SER A 28 1.18 -23.62 13.90
CA SER A 28 1.41 -24.87 13.16
C SER A 28 1.57 -24.66 11.65
N CYS A 29 1.03 -23.54 11.13
CA CYS A 29 0.86 -23.24 9.71
C CYS A 29 0.29 -24.44 8.92
N ALA A 30 -0.65 -25.14 9.53
CA ALA A 30 -1.19 -26.40 9.02
C ALA A 30 -2.70 -26.52 9.20
N PHE A 31 -3.30 -25.65 10.00
CA PHE A 31 -4.71 -25.65 10.30
C PHE A 31 -5.46 -24.74 9.33
N HIS A 32 -6.47 -25.30 8.66
CA HIS A 32 -7.43 -24.55 7.86
C HIS A 32 -8.76 -24.53 8.60
N PRO A 33 -9.14 -23.41 9.25
CA PRO A 33 -10.37 -23.34 10.03
C PRO A 33 -11.60 -23.44 9.11
N ASP A 34 -12.63 -24.10 9.61
CA ASP A 34 -13.91 -24.25 8.94
C ASP A 34 -15.03 -23.90 9.92
N ASN A 35 -16.21 -23.53 9.43
CA ASN A 35 -17.31 -23.10 10.29
C ASN A 35 -17.76 -24.27 11.15
N ALA A 36 -17.55 -24.18 12.47
CA ALA A 36 -17.87 -25.29 13.36
C ALA A 36 -19.33 -25.73 13.30
N LEU A 37 -20.26 -24.79 13.07
CA LEU A 37 -21.70 -25.07 13.02
C LEU A 37 -22.11 -25.91 11.80
N SER A 38 -21.30 -25.96 10.74
CA SER A 38 -21.63 -26.76 9.55
C SER A 38 -21.50 -28.26 9.81
N PHE A 39 -20.69 -28.67 10.81
CA PHE A 39 -20.41 -30.07 11.13
C PHE A 39 -21.41 -30.70 12.11
N TYR A 40 -22.38 -29.93 12.64
CA TYR A 40 -23.34 -30.40 13.63
C TYR A 40 -24.78 -30.25 13.13
N SER A 41 -25.57 -31.31 13.25
CA SER A 41 -26.98 -31.34 12.84
C SER A 41 -27.90 -30.54 13.76
N ASP A 42 -27.54 -30.44 15.04
CA ASP A 42 -28.24 -29.64 16.04
C ASP A 42 -27.33 -28.49 16.50
N THR A 43 -27.72 -27.27 16.15
CA THR A 43 -27.02 -26.04 16.50
C THR A 43 -27.77 -25.25 17.58
N SER A 44 -28.82 -25.83 18.17
CA SER A 44 -29.57 -25.18 19.24
C SER A 44 -28.67 -24.95 20.47
N GLY A 45 -28.59 -23.69 20.91
CA GLY A 45 -27.73 -23.27 22.03
C GLY A 45 -26.30 -22.91 21.68
N PHE A 46 -25.88 -23.03 20.41
CA PHE A 46 -24.58 -22.54 19.94
C PHE A 46 -24.68 -21.10 19.44
N SER A 47 -23.70 -20.27 19.83
CA SER A 47 -23.57 -18.91 19.32
C SER A 47 -22.23 -18.71 18.61
N PRO A 48 -22.19 -18.08 17.42
CA PRO A 48 -20.93 -17.75 16.74
C PRO A 48 -20.14 -16.70 17.53
N LEU A 49 -18.82 -16.78 17.49
CA LEU A 49 -17.94 -15.80 18.13
C LEU A 49 -17.62 -14.64 17.17
N ASN A 50 -18.36 -13.55 17.31
CA ASN A 50 -18.17 -12.31 16.53
C ASN A 50 -17.51 -11.20 17.37
N GLU A 51 -16.37 -11.51 17.98
CA GLU A 51 -15.59 -10.54 18.74
C GLU A 51 -14.71 -9.68 17.81
N GLU A 52 -14.57 -8.39 18.13
CA GLU A 52 -13.60 -7.53 17.46
C GLU A 52 -12.18 -7.95 17.79
N ASN A 53 -11.32 -8.02 16.78
CA ASN A 53 -9.94 -8.41 16.96
C ASN A 53 -9.14 -7.26 17.60
N PRO A 54 -8.66 -7.42 18.85
CA PRO A 54 -8.05 -6.33 19.60
C PRO A 54 -6.74 -5.84 18.97
N TYR A 55 -6.05 -6.67 18.19
CA TYR A 55 -4.76 -6.35 17.58
C TYR A 55 -4.88 -5.58 16.26
N THR A 56 -6.06 -5.60 15.64
CA THR A 56 -6.25 -5.05 14.28
C THR A 56 -6.06 -3.53 14.26
N ALA A 57 -6.59 -2.80 15.25
CA ALA A 57 -6.48 -1.35 15.29
C ALA A 57 -5.02 -0.87 15.32
N SER A 58 -4.20 -1.43 16.22
CA SER A 58 -2.78 -1.07 16.32
C SER A 58 -1.97 -1.54 15.11
N LEU A 59 -2.31 -2.70 14.54
CA LEU A 59 -1.66 -3.19 13.32
C LEU A 59 -1.93 -2.27 12.13
N THR A 60 -3.18 -1.85 11.92
CA THR A 60 -3.56 -0.91 10.86
C THR A 60 -2.85 0.42 11.06
N LYS A 61 -2.82 0.95 12.30
CA LYS A 61 -2.13 2.20 12.62
C LYS A 61 -0.62 2.15 12.29
N LEU A 62 0.05 1.04 12.64
CA LEU A 62 1.45 0.83 12.25
C LEU A 62 1.61 0.70 10.72
N SER A 63 0.71 -0.03 10.05
CA SER A 63 0.73 -0.18 8.59
C SER A 63 0.59 1.16 7.88
N ASP A 64 -0.32 2.02 8.34
CA ASP A 64 -0.56 3.32 7.74
C ASP A 64 0.56 4.31 8.03
N THR A 65 1.16 4.25 9.23
CA THR A 65 2.39 4.99 9.55
C THR A 65 3.55 4.56 8.64
N LEU A 66 3.70 3.26 8.37
CA LEU A 66 4.73 2.75 7.46
C LEU A 66 4.51 3.23 6.02
N LYS A 67 3.26 3.26 5.55
CA LYS A 67 2.89 3.80 4.24
C LYS A 67 3.19 5.30 4.14
N SER A 68 2.87 6.09 5.16
CA SER A 68 3.07 7.55 5.14
C SER A 68 4.55 7.95 5.06
N ILE A 69 5.44 7.14 5.62
CA ILE A 69 6.90 7.32 5.51
C ILE A 69 7.53 6.57 4.32
N ASN A 70 6.73 5.90 3.49
CA ASN A 70 7.17 5.07 2.37
C ASN A 70 8.22 4.02 2.77
N LYS A 71 7.98 3.32 3.89
CA LYS A 71 8.80 2.22 4.39
C LYS A 71 7.99 0.94 4.46
N SER A 72 8.68 -0.18 4.30
CA SER A 72 8.13 -1.51 4.52
C SER A 72 9.00 -2.26 5.50
N VAL A 73 8.40 -3.22 6.18
CA VAL A 73 9.08 -4.05 7.17
C VAL A 73 8.86 -5.51 6.83
N ASP A 74 9.94 -6.28 6.87
CA ASP A 74 9.88 -7.72 6.65
C ASP A 74 9.32 -8.41 7.89
N VAL A 75 8.30 -9.24 7.69
CA VAL A 75 7.71 -10.02 8.77
C VAL A 75 8.69 -11.12 9.21
N LEU A 76 8.96 -11.18 10.51
CA LEU A 76 9.84 -12.20 11.10
C LEU A 76 9.20 -13.59 11.01
N SER A 77 10.04 -14.63 10.94
CA SER A 77 9.58 -16.01 11.09
C SER A 77 8.98 -16.25 12.48
N ILE A 78 8.10 -17.24 12.62
CA ILE A 78 7.47 -17.64 13.91
C ILE A 78 8.52 -17.89 14.99
N ARG A 79 9.66 -18.49 14.65
CA ARG A 79 10.77 -18.69 15.61
C ARG A 79 11.37 -17.37 16.09
N GLY A 80 11.43 -16.37 15.21
CA GLY A 80 11.85 -15.01 15.54
C GLY A 80 10.85 -14.35 16.47
N VAL A 81 9.55 -14.45 16.18
CA VAL A 81 8.49 -13.88 17.01
C VAL A 81 8.46 -14.49 18.40
N LYS A 82 8.62 -15.81 18.54
CA LYS A 82 8.69 -16.47 19.86
C LYS A 82 9.79 -15.92 20.76
N LYS A 83 10.98 -15.64 20.20
CA LYS A 83 12.12 -15.09 20.96
C LYS A 83 11.87 -13.68 21.50
N ILE A 84 11.00 -12.91 20.84
CA ILE A 84 10.69 -11.53 21.21
C ILE A 84 9.38 -11.40 21.98
N SER A 85 8.50 -12.40 21.93
CA SER A 85 7.16 -12.37 22.54
C SER A 85 7.17 -11.92 24.00
N CYS A 86 8.13 -12.38 24.81
CA CYS A 86 8.28 -12.01 26.22
C CYS A 86 8.76 -10.58 26.46
N LYS A 87 9.27 -9.88 25.44
CA LYS A 87 9.75 -8.50 25.51
C LYS A 87 8.71 -7.48 25.06
N ILE A 88 7.61 -7.94 24.45
CA ILE A 88 6.55 -7.09 23.94
C ILE A 88 5.52 -6.92 25.07
N GLY A 89 5.64 -5.80 25.78
CA GLY A 89 4.68 -5.37 26.80
C GLY A 89 3.54 -4.56 26.17
N ASP A 90 3.53 -3.25 26.45
CA ASP A 90 2.52 -2.31 25.97
C ASP A 90 2.65 -1.99 24.46
N TRP A 91 2.14 -2.90 23.62
CA TRP A 91 2.10 -2.74 22.18
C TRP A 91 1.11 -1.67 21.71
N LYS A 92 0.03 -1.43 22.46
CA LYS A 92 -0.96 -0.38 22.16
C LYS A 92 -0.33 0.99 22.31
N GLY A 93 0.23 1.28 23.48
CA GLY A 93 0.92 2.54 23.74
C GLY A 93 2.19 2.70 22.88
N TYR A 94 2.88 1.62 22.52
CA TYR A 94 3.96 1.70 21.53
C TYR A 94 3.46 2.15 20.15
N ALA A 95 2.41 1.51 19.62
CA ALA A 95 1.86 1.87 18.32
C ALA A 95 1.32 3.31 18.30
N GLU A 96 0.71 3.77 19.38
CA GLU A 96 0.22 5.14 19.53
C GLU A 96 1.37 6.16 19.58
N ARG A 97 2.39 5.92 20.41
CA ARG A 97 3.54 6.82 20.52
C ARG A 97 4.31 6.92 19.21
N LEU A 98 4.58 5.77 18.57
CA LEU A 98 5.31 5.75 17.31
C LEU A 98 4.56 6.50 16.22
N ALA A 99 3.27 6.19 16.04
CA ALA A 99 2.43 6.89 15.07
C ALA A 99 2.40 8.40 15.37
N GLY A 100 2.21 8.80 16.63
CA GLY A 100 2.21 10.20 17.05
C GLY A 100 3.51 10.93 16.69
N SER A 101 4.67 10.34 16.99
CA SER A 101 5.97 10.94 16.67
C SER A 101 6.19 11.13 15.17
N PHE A 102 5.77 10.18 14.33
CA PHE A 102 5.87 10.33 12.87
C PHE A 102 4.83 11.32 12.33
N THR A 103 3.60 11.32 12.84
CA THR A 103 2.56 12.27 12.45
C THR A 103 3.00 13.71 12.74
N GLU A 104 3.55 13.99 13.92
CA GLU A 104 4.05 15.32 14.28
C GLU A 104 5.14 15.81 13.31
N LEU A 105 6.11 14.95 12.97
CA LEU A 105 7.18 15.28 12.03
C LEU A 105 6.64 15.51 10.60
N LEU A 106 5.67 14.71 10.17
CA LEU A 106 5.05 14.84 8.85
C LEU A 106 4.21 16.12 8.76
N GLU A 107 3.43 16.44 9.79
CA GLU A 107 2.65 17.68 9.88
C GLU A 107 3.55 18.91 9.83
N ARG A 108 4.65 18.93 10.59
CA ARG A 108 5.66 20.00 10.54
C ARG A 108 6.27 20.13 9.15
N ARG A 109 6.61 19.01 8.49
CA ARG A 109 7.14 19.03 7.12
C ARG A 109 6.13 19.60 6.13
N ASP A 110 4.86 19.24 6.26
CA ASP A 110 3.81 19.67 5.35
C ASP A 110 3.38 21.12 5.62
N GLU A 111 3.57 21.64 6.83
CA GLU A 111 3.48 23.08 7.13
C GLU A 111 4.60 23.87 6.45
N GLU A 112 5.87 23.45 6.58
CA GLU A 112 7.00 24.14 5.92
C GLU A 112 6.86 24.08 4.39
N LYS A 113 6.34 22.98 3.82
CA LYS A 113 6.03 22.90 2.38
C LYS A 113 4.96 23.89 1.94
N ARG A 114 3.93 24.12 2.78
CA ARG A 114 2.89 25.12 2.50
C ARG A 114 3.50 26.52 2.50
N LYS A 115 4.32 26.85 3.49
CA LYS A 115 5.05 28.14 3.52
C LYS A 115 5.91 28.36 2.28
N ILE A 116 6.66 27.34 1.85
CA ILE A 116 7.46 27.43 0.62
C ILE A 116 6.57 27.66 -0.61
N ALA A 117 5.40 27.01 -0.68
CA ALA A 117 4.47 27.21 -1.78
C ALA A 117 3.91 28.64 -1.80
N ASP A 118 3.52 29.16 -0.63
CA ASP A 118 3.02 30.53 -0.46
C ASP A 118 4.12 31.56 -0.80
N ASP A 119 5.34 31.38 -0.28
CA ASP A 119 6.50 32.23 -0.59
C ASP A 119 6.87 32.17 -2.08
N THR A 120 6.69 31.02 -2.73
CA THR A 120 6.97 30.86 -4.18
C THR A 120 5.94 31.60 -5.02
N ASP A 121 4.66 31.51 -4.67
CA ASP A 121 3.58 32.26 -5.32
C ASP A 121 3.77 33.78 -5.11
N GLU A 122 4.14 34.22 -3.91
CA GLU A 122 4.45 35.63 -3.63
C GLU A 122 5.69 36.13 -4.40
N LEU A 123 6.72 35.29 -4.53
CA LEU A 123 7.89 35.56 -5.35
C LEU A 123 7.54 35.73 -6.84
N GLU A 124 6.76 34.82 -7.41
CA GLU A 124 6.35 34.90 -8.82
C GLU A 124 5.54 36.17 -9.08
N LYS A 125 4.58 36.48 -8.21
CA LYS A 125 3.81 37.73 -8.29
C LYS A 125 4.70 38.96 -8.20
N THR A 126 5.67 38.98 -7.29
CA THR A 126 6.55 40.14 -7.08
C THR A 126 7.51 40.36 -8.27
N LYS A 127 7.97 39.30 -8.93
CA LYS A 127 8.85 39.39 -10.10
C LYS A 127 8.27 40.23 -11.24
N HIS A 128 6.94 40.23 -11.40
CA HIS A 128 6.25 41.02 -12.42
C HIS A 128 6.36 42.54 -12.24
N PHE A 129 6.82 43.00 -11.07
CA PHE A 129 6.96 44.41 -10.69
C PHE A 129 8.42 44.87 -10.58
N VAL A 130 9.37 44.00 -10.95
CA VAL A 130 10.81 44.33 -10.99
C VAL A 130 11.07 45.33 -12.12
N GLY A 131 11.92 46.33 -11.86
CA GLY A 131 12.29 47.34 -12.86
C GLY A 131 11.37 48.57 -12.92
N LEU A 132 10.32 48.63 -12.09
CA LEU A 132 9.52 49.85 -11.91
C LEU A 132 10.22 50.92 -11.03
N ASP A 133 11.34 50.58 -10.39
CA ASP A 133 12.10 51.43 -9.44
C ASP A 133 11.20 52.09 -8.38
N LEU A 134 10.25 51.31 -7.84
CA LEU A 134 9.27 51.80 -6.88
C LEU A 134 9.69 51.44 -5.46
N ASN A 135 9.79 52.46 -4.62
CA ASN A 135 9.91 52.27 -3.19
C ASN A 135 8.51 52.14 -2.55
N LEU A 136 8.14 50.92 -2.14
CA LEU A 136 6.82 50.64 -1.58
C LEU A 136 6.58 51.37 -0.24
N ASP A 137 7.65 51.71 0.49
CA ASP A 137 7.56 52.47 1.75
C ASP A 137 7.07 53.90 1.53
N GLU A 138 7.44 54.50 0.40
CA GLU A 138 7.01 55.85 0.03
C GLU A 138 5.56 55.82 -0.49
N LEU A 139 5.23 54.79 -1.26
CA LEU A 139 3.88 54.58 -1.79
C LEU A 139 2.85 54.29 -0.68
N GLY A 140 3.26 53.64 0.40
CA GLY A 140 2.44 53.45 1.59
C GLY A 140 2.16 54.73 2.38
N LYS A 141 3.05 55.74 2.28
CA LYS A 141 2.95 57.03 2.99
C LYS A 141 2.16 58.09 2.22
N CYS A 142 1.74 57.81 1.00
CA CYS A 142 0.94 58.74 0.21
C CYS A 142 -0.39 59.09 0.91
N ARG A 143 -0.62 60.39 1.17
CA ARG A 143 -1.82 60.89 1.88
C ARG A 143 -3.07 60.99 1.02
N PHE A 144 -2.90 61.17 -0.29
CA PHE A 144 -4.00 61.52 -1.20
C PHE A 144 -4.36 60.42 -2.18
N ILE A 145 -3.44 59.48 -2.43
CA ILE A 145 -3.57 58.45 -3.46
C ILE A 145 -3.29 57.09 -2.83
N LYS A 146 -4.06 56.08 -3.23
CA LYS A 146 -3.84 54.70 -2.83
C LYS A 146 -3.55 53.85 -4.07
N LEU A 147 -2.43 53.14 -4.03
CA LEU A 147 -2.01 52.23 -5.11
C LEU A 147 -2.49 50.80 -4.86
N ARG A 148 -2.72 50.09 -5.96
CA ARG A 148 -3.15 48.70 -6.02
C ARG A 148 -2.32 47.99 -7.07
N PHE A 149 -1.67 46.91 -6.67
CA PHE A 149 -0.90 46.04 -7.56
C PHE A 149 -1.71 44.78 -7.86
N GLY A 150 -1.49 44.19 -9.01
CA GLY A 150 -2.19 42.99 -9.41
C GLY A 150 -2.09 42.71 -10.91
N SER A 151 -3.00 41.86 -11.38
CA SER A 151 -3.10 41.49 -12.79
C SER A 151 -4.49 41.80 -13.33
N LEU A 152 -4.54 42.08 -14.63
CA LEU A 152 -5.75 42.34 -15.39
C LEU A 152 -5.75 41.46 -16.65
N PRO A 153 -6.83 40.72 -16.95
CA PRO A 153 -6.94 39.96 -18.19
C PRO A 153 -6.81 40.86 -19.43
N LYS A 154 -6.21 40.37 -20.53
CA LYS A 154 -6.03 41.17 -21.76
C LYS A 154 -7.34 41.69 -22.34
N GLU A 155 -8.38 40.86 -22.36
CA GLU A 155 -9.72 41.26 -22.80
C GLU A 155 -10.30 42.41 -21.96
N SER A 156 -10.07 42.37 -20.65
CA SER A 156 -10.50 43.42 -19.73
C SER A 156 -9.67 44.70 -19.87
N TYR A 157 -8.40 44.56 -20.23
CA TYR A 157 -7.53 45.71 -20.51
C TYR A 157 -8.00 46.48 -21.75
N GLU A 158 -8.44 45.79 -22.80
CA GLU A 158 -9.00 46.45 -24.00
C GLU A 158 -10.26 47.28 -23.67
N LYS A 159 -11.10 46.77 -22.75
CA LYS A 159 -12.31 47.44 -22.27
C LYS A 159 -12.03 48.70 -21.44
N LEU A 160 -10.81 48.89 -20.91
CA LEU A 160 -10.44 50.15 -20.25
C LEU A 160 -10.56 51.36 -21.20
N ASN A 161 -10.50 51.14 -22.52
CA ASN A 161 -10.73 52.21 -23.49
C ASN A 161 -12.10 52.87 -23.36
N GLU A 162 -13.12 52.15 -22.89
CA GLU A 162 -14.48 52.68 -22.66
C GLU A 162 -14.53 53.64 -21.47
N TYR A 163 -13.57 53.54 -20.54
CA TYR A 163 -13.51 54.34 -19.33
C TYR A 163 -12.53 55.53 -19.44
N LYS A 164 -11.98 55.81 -20.63
CA LYS A 164 -11.04 56.92 -20.87
C LYS A 164 -11.56 58.30 -20.46
N SER A 165 -12.88 58.49 -20.41
CA SER A 165 -13.50 59.73 -19.95
C SER A 165 -13.36 59.96 -18.44
N ASN A 166 -13.05 58.92 -17.66
CA ASN A 166 -12.79 59.03 -16.23
C ASN A 166 -11.28 59.17 -15.98
N PRO A 167 -10.77 60.35 -15.55
CA PRO A 167 -9.34 60.59 -15.38
C PRO A 167 -8.70 59.80 -14.24
N PHE A 168 -9.51 59.09 -13.43
CA PHE A 168 -9.05 58.33 -12.27
C PHE A 168 -9.01 56.81 -12.49
N VAL A 169 -9.37 56.33 -13.69
CA VAL A 169 -9.33 54.91 -14.08
C VAL A 169 -8.16 54.70 -15.04
N ILE A 170 -6.96 54.61 -14.49
CA ILE A 170 -5.72 54.41 -15.26
C ILE A 170 -4.99 53.18 -14.74
N PHE A 171 -4.67 52.25 -15.64
CA PHE A 171 -3.85 51.08 -15.36
C PHE A 171 -2.46 51.25 -15.98
N PHE A 172 -1.43 51.02 -15.18
CA PHE A 172 -0.02 51.08 -15.58
C PHE A 172 0.52 49.65 -15.70
N PRO A 173 0.63 49.10 -16.93
CA PRO A 173 1.18 47.77 -17.14
C PRO A 173 2.70 47.75 -16.90
N SER A 174 3.18 46.66 -16.35
CA SER A 174 4.59 46.39 -16.01
C SER A 174 5.12 45.21 -16.83
N SER A 175 4.42 44.07 -16.80
CA SER A 175 4.80 42.87 -17.55
C SER A 175 3.60 42.16 -18.15
N ASP A 176 3.86 41.33 -19.17
CA ASP A 176 2.88 40.55 -19.92
C ASP A 176 3.20 39.06 -19.74
N ASP A 177 2.19 38.30 -19.31
CA ASP A 177 2.31 36.86 -19.03
C ASP A 177 1.50 36.02 -20.04
N GLY A 178 1.28 36.55 -21.25
CA GLY A 178 0.51 35.92 -22.33
C GLY A 178 -0.99 36.20 -22.26
N ASP A 179 -1.64 35.85 -21.15
CA ASP A 179 -3.11 36.00 -20.96
C ASP A 179 -3.50 37.21 -20.10
N LYS A 180 -2.57 37.70 -19.27
CA LYS A 180 -2.80 38.80 -18.31
C LYS A 180 -1.71 39.86 -18.41
N TYR A 181 -2.09 41.11 -18.18
CA TYR A 181 -1.18 42.22 -17.92
C TYR A 181 -1.02 42.41 -16.42
N TRP A 182 0.21 42.34 -15.93
CA TRP A 182 0.56 42.68 -14.56
C TRP A 182 0.90 44.15 -14.46
N GLY A 183 0.45 44.81 -13.40
CA GLY A 183 0.63 46.25 -13.27
C GLY A 183 -0.06 46.83 -12.04
N MET A 184 -0.19 48.15 -12.03
CA MET A 184 -0.84 48.85 -10.93
C MET A 184 -1.86 49.86 -11.42
N TYR A 185 -2.84 50.18 -10.57
CA TYR A 185 -3.63 51.40 -10.73
C TYR A 185 -3.56 52.24 -9.46
N CYS A 186 -3.82 53.53 -9.63
CA CYS A 186 -3.88 54.50 -8.56
C CYS A 186 -5.29 55.08 -8.45
N SER A 187 -5.75 55.33 -7.22
CA SER A 187 -7.04 55.96 -6.95
C SER A 187 -6.91 57.05 -5.89
N PRO A 188 -7.56 58.20 -6.04
CA PRO A 188 -7.67 59.18 -4.95
C PRO A 188 -8.42 58.57 -3.76
N LEU A 189 -8.03 58.92 -2.52
CA LEU A 189 -8.70 58.39 -1.33
C LEU A 189 -10.21 58.65 -1.31
N SER A 190 -10.66 59.79 -1.85
CA SER A 190 -12.07 60.19 -1.94
C SER A 190 -12.91 59.27 -2.84
N MET A 191 -12.31 58.62 -3.84
CA MET A 191 -13.00 57.78 -4.84
C MET A 191 -12.51 56.34 -4.87
N LYS A 192 -11.73 55.92 -3.87
CA LYS A 192 -11.19 54.57 -3.72
C LYS A 192 -12.26 53.49 -3.95
N SER A 193 -13.43 53.63 -3.33
CA SER A 193 -14.49 52.63 -3.38
C SER A 193 -15.06 52.44 -4.79
N GLU A 194 -15.17 53.53 -5.55
CA GLU A 194 -15.71 53.52 -6.91
C GLU A 194 -14.70 52.93 -7.89
N VAL A 195 -13.44 53.37 -7.80
CA VAL A 195 -12.36 52.84 -8.64
C VAL A 195 -12.08 51.36 -8.34
N ASP A 196 -12.00 50.97 -7.06
CA ASP A 196 -11.85 49.56 -6.66
C ASP A 196 -13.03 48.71 -7.22
N ARG A 197 -14.26 49.24 -7.30
CA ARG A 197 -15.43 48.55 -7.89
C ARG A 197 -15.30 48.37 -9.41
N ILE A 198 -14.85 49.39 -10.14
CA ILE A 198 -14.64 49.32 -11.60
C ILE A 198 -13.58 48.27 -11.92
N PHE A 199 -12.43 48.30 -11.24
CA PHE A 199 -11.38 47.30 -11.45
C PHE A 199 -11.82 45.89 -11.03
N SER A 200 -12.63 45.75 -9.97
CA SER A 200 -13.24 44.45 -9.62
C SER A 200 -14.16 43.93 -10.73
N SER A 201 -14.96 44.80 -11.37
CA SER A 201 -15.83 44.39 -12.50
C SER A 201 -15.05 44.03 -13.77
N LEU A 202 -13.82 44.53 -13.89
CA LEU A 202 -12.88 44.17 -14.96
C LEU A 202 -12.05 42.92 -14.61
N TYR A 203 -12.43 42.18 -13.56
CA TYR A 203 -11.73 40.97 -13.09
C TYR A 203 -10.28 41.22 -12.69
N PHE A 204 -10.00 42.38 -12.09
CA PHE A 204 -8.68 42.67 -11.54
C PHE A 204 -8.37 41.76 -10.34
N GLU A 205 -7.30 40.98 -10.45
CA GLU A 205 -6.79 40.14 -9.36
C GLU A 205 -5.74 40.90 -8.57
N ARG A 206 -6.05 41.21 -7.31
CA ARG A 206 -5.20 42.06 -6.48
C ARG A 206 -4.06 41.28 -5.82
N THR A 207 -2.83 41.79 -5.96
CA THR A 207 -1.65 41.36 -5.19
C THR A 207 -1.39 42.34 -4.05
N ARG A 208 -1.18 41.82 -2.83
CA ARG A 208 -1.00 42.65 -1.62
C ARG A 208 0.48 42.99 -1.36
N LEU A 209 1.15 43.60 -2.33
CA LEU A 209 2.55 44.02 -2.17
C LEU A 209 2.75 45.13 -1.12
N ASN A 210 1.70 45.90 -0.81
CA ASN A 210 1.78 47.04 0.11
C ASN A 210 1.98 46.65 1.59
N GLU A 211 1.90 45.37 1.94
CA GLU A 211 2.19 44.88 3.29
C GLU A 211 3.70 44.64 3.51
N LEU A 212 4.49 44.75 2.43
CA LEU A 212 5.93 44.53 2.41
C LEU A 212 6.67 45.86 2.31
N THR A 213 7.82 45.95 2.99
CA THR A 213 8.64 47.15 3.05
C THR A 213 9.84 47.06 2.11
N GLY A 214 10.19 48.16 1.44
CA GLY A 214 11.34 48.25 0.53
C GLY A 214 11.00 48.21 -0.97
N THR A 215 11.99 47.89 -1.81
CA THR A 215 11.81 47.75 -3.27
C THR A 215 11.44 46.30 -3.63
N PRO A 216 10.76 46.06 -4.77
CA PRO A 216 10.48 44.71 -5.27
C PRO A 216 11.71 43.79 -5.28
N GLU A 217 12.89 44.30 -5.62
CA GLU A 217 14.15 43.55 -5.61
C GLU A 217 14.58 43.13 -4.20
N SER A 218 14.44 44.02 -3.22
CA SER A 218 14.74 43.72 -1.82
C SER A 218 13.77 42.70 -1.21
N ILE A 219 12.51 42.75 -1.62
CA ILE A 219 11.47 41.80 -1.22
C ILE A 219 11.77 40.42 -1.79
N ILE A 220 12.09 40.34 -3.09
CA ILE A 220 12.46 39.08 -3.74
C ILE A 220 13.65 38.45 -3.01
N ARG A 221 14.69 39.22 -2.70
CA ARG A 221 15.83 38.72 -1.94
C ARG A 221 15.41 38.19 -0.57
N THR A 222 14.56 38.91 0.15
CA THR A 222 14.09 38.51 1.49
C THR A 222 13.26 37.22 1.43
N LEU A 223 12.37 37.10 0.46
CA LEU A 223 11.55 35.91 0.23
C LEU A 223 12.40 34.72 -0.23
N GLU A 224 13.42 34.94 -1.08
CA GLU A 224 14.38 33.90 -1.46
C GLU A 224 15.18 33.41 -0.24
N GLU A 225 15.66 34.32 0.61
CA GLU A 225 16.36 33.97 1.85
C GLU A 225 15.45 33.20 2.83
N LYS A 226 14.17 33.57 2.96
CA LYS A 226 13.18 32.82 3.75
C LYS A 226 12.95 31.42 3.18
N ARG A 227 12.69 31.31 1.89
CA ARG A 227 12.46 30.04 1.19
C ARG A 227 13.65 29.09 1.32
N GLU A 228 14.88 29.60 1.24
CA GLU A 228 16.06 28.75 1.46
C GLU A 228 16.17 28.26 2.90
N LYS A 229 15.85 29.10 3.90
CA LYS A 229 15.77 28.66 5.31
C LYS A 229 14.70 27.58 5.53
N GLU A 230 13.54 27.72 4.92
CA GLU A 230 12.45 26.73 5.00
C GLU A 230 12.84 25.41 4.33
N LYS A 231 13.51 25.47 3.17
CA LYS A 231 14.10 24.28 2.54
C LYS A 231 15.13 23.60 3.42
N GLU A 232 15.97 24.37 4.12
CA GLU A 232 16.91 23.81 5.11
C GLU A 232 16.16 23.15 6.28
N ASN A 233 15.07 23.75 6.76
CA ASN A 233 14.24 23.15 7.81
C ASN A 233 13.62 21.82 7.36
N ILE A 234 13.11 21.73 6.12
CA ILE A 234 12.61 20.48 5.56
C ILE A 234 13.71 19.42 5.52
N LYS A 235 14.94 19.79 5.10
CA LYS A 235 16.08 18.85 5.11
C LYS A 235 16.40 18.34 6.51
N LYS A 236 16.30 19.20 7.54
CA LYS A 236 16.47 18.80 8.95
C LYS A 236 15.37 17.83 9.38
N ILE A 237 14.10 18.15 9.10
CA ILE A 237 12.96 17.27 9.44
C ILE A 237 13.08 15.91 8.74
N ASP A 238 13.47 15.88 7.46
CA ASP A 238 13.70 14.63 6.72
C ASP A 238 14.87 13.82 7.31
N SER A 239 15.87 14.48 7.89
CA SER A 239 16.95 13.82 8.65
C SER A 239 16.41 13.23 9.96
N ASP A 240 15.60 13.99 10.71
CA ASP A 240 14.99 13.53 11.97
C ASP A 240 14.10 12.31 11.74
N ILE A 241 13.30 12.31 10.66
CA ILE A 241 12.48 11.15 10.26
C ILE A 241 13.36 9.93 9.97
N LYS A 242 14.49 10.11 9.27
CA LYS A 242 15.42 9.01 8.97
C LYS A 242 16.09 8.48 10.23
N GLU A 243 16.50 9.35 11.15
CA GLU A 243 17.13 8.97 12.40
C GLU A 243 16.16 8.21 13.30
N LEU A 244 14.94 8.75 13.49
CA LEU A 244 13.87 8.09 14.24
C LEU A 244 13.54 6.72 13.64
N TRP A 245 13.43 6.64 12.31
CA TRP A 245 13.23 5.37 11.62
C TRP A 245 14.36 4.38 11.88
N ASN A 246 15.62 4.79 11.75
CA ASN A 246 16.76 3.88 11.96
C ASN A 246 16.81 3.36 13.41
N LYS A 247 16.45 4.19 14.38
CA LYS A 247 16.36 3.81 15.80
C LYS A 247 15.22 2.84 16.06
N GLU A 248 14.04 3.08 15.51
CA GLU A 248 12.84 2.30 15.79
C GLU A 248 12.60 1.12 14.84
N LYS A 249 13.32 1.03 13.72
CA LYS A 249 13.11 0.01 12.67
C LYS A 249 13.01 -1.41 13.25
N GLN A 250 13.91 -1.79 14.14
CA GLN A 250 13.91 -3.13 14.72
C GLN A 250 12.73 -3.35 15.66
N ASN A 251 12.36 -2.34 16.44
CA ASN A 251 11.23 -2.41 17.37
C ASN A 251 9.90 -2.49 16.60
N VAL A 252 9.73 -1.65 15.58
CA VAL A 252 8.56 -1.70 14.69
C VAL A 252 8.48 -3.07 14.02
N GLN A 253 9.59 -3.62 13.54
CA GLN A 253 9.61 -4.98 12.97
C GLN A 253 9.15 -6.05 13.95
N ASN A 254 9.65 -5.99 15.18
CA ASN A 254 9.30 -6.92 16.23
C ASN A 254 7.80 -6.84 16.58
N VAL A 255 7.30 -5.64 16.87
CA VAL A 255 5.91 -5.41 17.26
C VAL A 255 4.95 -5.70 16.10
N TYR A 256 5.28 -5.26 14.89
CA TYR A 256 4.46 -5.51 13.70
C TYR A 256 4.36 -7.00 13.38
N SER A 257 5.47 -7.74 13.45
CA SER A 257 5.47 -9.19 13.22
C SER A 257 4.63 -9.92 14.26
N TRP A 258 4.78 -9.53 15.53
CA TRP A 258 4.01 -10.13 16.63
C TRP A 258 2.52 -9.80 16.56
N LEU A 259 2.16 -8.55 16.26
CA LEU A 259 0.75 -8.15 16.06
C LEU A 259 0.13 -8.85 14.87
N SER A 260 0.87 -9.03 13.78
CA SER A 260 0.41 -9.75 12.60
C SER A 260 0.10 -11.20 12.94
N GLU A 261 1.03 -11.89 13.62
CA GLU A 261 0.81 -13.27 14.08
C GLU A 261 -0.40 -13.36 15.03
N LYS A 262 -0.46 -12.50 16.06
CA LYS A 262 -1.56 -12.50 17.02
C LYS A 262 -2.91 -12.18 16.38
N SER A 263 -2.94 -11.24 15.44
CA SER A 263 -4.15 -10.89 14.70
C SER A 263 -4.66 -12.06 13.85
N ILE A 264 -3.76 -12.76 13.14
CA ILE A 264 -4.11 -13.94 12.35
C ILE A 264 -4.62 -15.07 13.24
N CYS A 265 -3.92 -15.38 14.33
CA CYS A 265 -4.33 -16.42 15.28
C CYS A 265 -5.69 -16.09 15.92
N TYR A 266 -5.91 -14.83 16.33
CA TYR A 266 -7.19 -14.39 16.88
C TYR A 266 -8.32 -14.51 15.84
N GLY A 267 -8.03 -14.27 14.56
CA GLY A 267 -8.98 -14.44 13.46
C GLY A 267 -9.58 -15.86 13.35
N ILE A 268 -8.87 -16.88 13.82
CA ILE A 268 -9.35 -18.28 13.85
C ILE A 268 -10.60 -18.40 14.73
N ARG A 269 -10.74 -17.59 15.78
CA ARG A 269 -11.88 -17.62 16.70
C ARG A 269 -13.22 -17.39 16.02
N ARG A 270 -13.25 -16.67 14.89
CA ARG A 270 -14.49 -16.41 14.12
C ARG A 270 -15.14 -17.69 13.59
N TYR A 271 -14.37 -18.76 13.46
CA TYR A 271 -14.84 -20.06 13.00
C TYR A 271 -15.29 -20.97 14.15
N ALA A 272 -15.03 -20.57 15.39
CA ALA A 272 -15.44 -21.32 16.58
C ALA A 272 -16.88 -20.97 16.98
N ALA A 273 -17.56 -21.96 17.57
CA ALA A 273 -18.87 -21.82 18.16
C ALA A 273 -18.78 -21.92 19.68
N ARG A 274 -19.55 -21.11 20.39
CA ARG A 274 -19.62 -21.11 21.86
C ARG A 274 -20.85 -21.87 22.34
N TYR A 275 -20.68 -22.68 23.38
CA TYR A 275 -21.75 -23.36 24.11
C TYR A 275 -21.51 -23.24 25.62
N GLY A 276 -22.23 -22.31 26.26
CA GLY A 276 -22.01 -21.97 27.67
C GLY A 276 -20.60 -21.41 27.92
N ASP A 277 -19.81 -22.13 28.72
CA ASP A 277 -18.39 -21.82 29.01
C ASP A 277 -17.41 -22.66 28.17
N ASN A 278 -17.92 -23.44 27.21
CA ASN A 278 -17.11 -24.24 26.30
C ASN A 278 -17.12 -23.65 24.89
N PHE A 279 -16.09 -23.97 24.12
CA PHE A 279 -16.02 -23.70 22.70
C PHE A 279 -15.88 -24.99 21.90
N ILE A 280 -16.29 -24.92 20.65
CA ILE A 280 -16.00 -25.91 19.62
C ILE A 280 -15.32 -25.21 18.46
N LEU A 281 -14.19 -25.75 18.02
CA LEU A 281 -13.45 -25.28 16.86
C LEU A 281 -13.16 -26.45 15.93
N THR A 282 -13.52 -26.30 14.67
CA THR A 282 -13.38 -27.34 13.66
C THR A 282 -12.53 -26.84 12.51
N GLY A 283 -11.78 -27.74 11.89
CA GLY A 283 -11.01 -27.41 10.71
C GLY A 283 -10.15 -28.56 10.23
N TRP A 284 -9.40 -28.32 9.17
CA TRP A 284 -8.67 -29.34 8.45
C TRP A 284 -7.17 -29.26 8.73
N ILE A 285 -6.55 -30.43 8.90
CA ILE A 285 -5.10 -30.57 9.05
C ILE A 285 -4.56 -31.62 8.08
N PRO A 286 -3.33 -31.47 7.58
CA PRO A 286 -2.64 -32.56 6.89
C PRO A 286 -2.37 -33.72 7.85
N ALA A 287 -2.70 -34.95 7.44
CA ALA A 287 -2.51 -36.16 8.26
C ALA A 287 -1.04 -36.34 8.71
N ASN A 288 -0.08 -35.87 7.92
CA ASN A 288 1.34 -35.95 8.27
C ASN A 288 1.79 -34.96 9.36
N LYS A 289 0.93 -34.02 9.77
CA LYS A 289 1.20 -33.04 10.84
C LYS A 289 0.38 -33.29 12.10
N GLU A 290 -0.51 -34.29 12.09
CA GLU A 290 -1.37 -34.71 13.20
C GLU A 290 -0.59 -34.79 14.52
N ALA A 291 0.41 -35.69 14.61
CA ALA A 291 1.20 -35.92 15.82
C ALA A 291 1.89 -34.66 16.39
N SER A 292 2.28 -33.71 15.53
CA SER A 292 2.92 -32.48 15.97
C SER A 292 1.92 -31.46 16.53
N ILE A 293 0.68 -31.50 16.08
CA ILE A 293 -0.40 -30.61 16.53
C ILE A 293 -1.00 -31.16 17.81
N THR A 294 -1.34 -32.45 17.83
CA THR A 294 -1.91 -33.12 19.00
C THR A 294 -0.98 -33.03 20.22
N ALA A 295 0.32 -33.30 20.06
CA ALA A 295 1.29 -33.16 21.15
C ALA A 295 1.43 -31.74 21.74
N LYS A 296 0.99 -30.70 21.01
CA LYS A 296 0.91 -29.33 21.54
C LYS A 296 -0.44 -29.04 22.20
N LEU A 297 -1.53 -29.58 21.65
CA LEU A 297 -2.87 -29.47 22.22
C LEU A 297 -2.97 -30.25 23.55
N ASP A 298 -2.31 -31.40 23.66
CA ASP A 298 -2.26 -32.23 24.88
C ASP A 298 -1.61 -31.52 26.08
N LYS A 299 -0.93 -30.38 25.86
CA LYS A 299 -0.35 -29.56 26.93
C LYS A 299 -1.36 -28.63 27.60
N LEU A 300 -2.54 -28.49 27.01
CA LEU A 300 -3.63 -27.65 27.49
C LEU A 300 -4.59 -28.53 28.29
N GLU A 301 -5.06 -28.06 29.44
CA GLU A 301 -5.65 -28.93 30.47
C GLU A 301 -7.08 -29.35 30.13
N THR A 302 -7.83 -28.49 29.43
CA THR A 302 -9.27 -28.67 29.22
C THR A 302 -9.61 -29.14 27.81
N ILE A 303 -8.61 -29.28 26.94
CA ILE A 303 -8.82 -29.58 25.52
C ILE A 303 -9.02 -31.06 25.29
N LYS A 304 -10.07 -31.37 24.54
CA LYS A 304 -10.29 -32.67 23.91
C LYS A 304 -10.44 -32.47 22.42
N TYR A 305 -9.90 -33.38 21.62
CA TYR A 305 -10.07 -33.35 20.18
C TYR A 305 -10.51 -34.70 19.64
N LYS A 306 -11.20 -34.66 18.52
CA LYS A 306 -11.56 -35.81 17.69
C LYS A 306 -11.00 -35.60 16.29
N LEU A 307 -10.41 -36.65 15.74
CA LEU A 307 -9.89 -36.67 14.38
C LEU A 307 -10.71 -37.61 13.53
N GLU A 308 -11.15 -37.13 12.37
CA GLU A 308 -11.88 -37.94 11.40
C GLU A 308 -11.20 -37.80 10.03
N LYS A 309 -11.08 -38.91 9.31
CA LYS A 309 -10.40 -38.93 8.02
C LYS A 309 -11.30 -38.32 6.96
N ALA A 310 -10.71 -37.53 6.07
CA ALA A 310 -11.44 -36.98 4.93
C ALA A 310 -11.89 -38.03 3.91
N ASP A 311 -11.49 -39.30 4.07
CA ASP A 311 -11.96 -40.42 3.24
C ASP A 311 -13.36 -40.93 3.70
N ASP A 312 -13.88 -40.46 4.85
CA ASP A 312 -15.22 -40.82 5.36
C ASP A 312 -16.33 -40.09 4.57
N PRO A 313 -17.36 -40.79 4.04
CA PRO A 313 -18.45 -40.19 3.29
C PRO A 313 -19.16 -39.03 4.02
N SER A 314 -19.24 -39.08 5.34
CA SER A 314 -19.84 -38.01 6.16
C SER A 314 -18.99 -36.73 6.13
N VAL A 315 -17.67 -36.88 6.14
CA VAL A 315 -16.68 -35.79 6.17
C VAL A 315 -16.43 -35.21 4.77
N ILE A 316 -16.47 -36.04 3.72
CA ILE A 316 -16.32 -35.60 2.31
C ILE A 316 -17.37 -34.56 1.93
N SER A 317 -18.58 -34.64 2.50
CA SER A 317 -19.67 -33.70 2.25
C SER A 317 -19.31 -32.25 2.60
N HIS A 318 -18.35 -32.05 3.51
CA HIS A 318 -17.85 -30.75 3.94
C HIS A 318 -16.74 -30.18 3.03
N SER A 319 -16.53 -30.75 1.83
CA SER A 319 -15.61 -30.23 0.81
C SER A 319 -14.17 -30.01 1.31
N PRO A 320 -13.45 -31.09 1.69
CA PRO A 320 -12.09 -31.02 2.21
C PRO A 320 -11.14 -30.18 1.33
N PRO A 321 -10.25 -29.39 1.94
CA PRO A 321 -9.29 -28.58 1.19
C PRO A 321 -8.27 -29.48 0.49
N VAL A 322 -8.00 -29.15 -0.78
CA VAL A 322 -7.12 -29.95 -1.63
C VAL A 322 -5.74 -29.32 -1.67
N LYS A 323 -4.73 -30.13 -1.33
CA LYS A 323 -3.32 -29.76 -1.48
C LYS A 323 -2.62 -30.77 -2.39
N LEU A 324 -2.13 -30.29 -3.54
CA LEU A 324 -1.37 -31.10 -4.48
C LEU A 324 0.07 -31.28 -4.00
N LYS A 325 0.60 -32.48 -4.19
CA LYS A 325 1.98 -32.88 -3.92
C LYS A 325 2.52 -33.65 -5.12
N ASN A 326 2.86 -32.93 -6.18
CA ASN A 326 3.52 -33.53 -7.33
C ASN A 326 5.05 -33.56 -7.19
N LYS A 327 5.70 -34.42 -7.97
CA LYS A 327 7.16 -34.45 -8.08
C LYS A 327 7.67 -33.11 -8.62
N LYS A 328 8.91 -32.73 -8.28
CA LYS A 328 9.53 -31.46 -8.73
C LYS A 328 9.45 -31.23 -10.24
N LEU A 329 9.44 -32.30 -11.04
CA LEU A 329 9.32 -32.26 -12.49
C LEU A 329 7.91 -31.84 -12.97
N PHE A 330 6.86 -32.26 -12.26
CA PHE A 330 5.46 -32.01 -12.65
C PHE A 330 4.83 -30.82 -11.91
N SER A 331 5.40 -30.41 -10.77
CA SER A 331 4.91 -29.26 -9.99
C SER A 331 4.72 -27.96 -10.80
N PRO A 332 5.55 -27.63 -11.81
CA PRO A 332 5.30 -26.44 -12.63
C PRO A 332 3.96 -26.45 -13.38
N PHE A 333 3.39 -27.62 -13.64
CA PHE A 333 2.14 -27.77 -14.37
C PHE A 333 0.91 -27.77 -13.45
N GLU A 334 1.10 -27.82 -12.12
CA GLU A 334 0.01 -27.65 -11.13
C GLU A 334 -0.70 -26.30 -11.32
N TYR A 335 0.04 -25.27 -11.74
CA TYR A 335 -0.53 -23.95 -12.04
C TYR A 335 -1.51 -24.00 -13.21
N LEU A 336 -1.19 -24.75 -14.28
CA LEU A 336 -2.10 -24.89 -15.42
C LEU A 336 -3.39 -25.60 -15.02
N VAL A 337 -3.28 -26.68 -14.24
CA VAL A 337 -4.46 -27.38 -13.70
C VAL A 337 -5.29 -26.43 -12.81
N GLY A 338 -4.63 -25.66 -11.95
CA GLY A 338 -5.30 -24.70 -11.06
C GLY A 338 -6.08 -23.59 -11.77
N ILE A 339 -5.72 -23.20 -13.00
CA ILE A 339 -6.50 -22.24 -13.80
C ILE A 339 -7.86 -22.83 -14.21
N TYR A 340 -7.91 -24.12 -14.54
CA TYR A 340 -9.14 -24.79 -14.95
C TYR A 340 -9.99 -25.25 -13.75
N GLY A 341 -9.37 -25.45 -12.59
CA GLY A 341 -10.02 -25.87 -11.36
C GLY A 341 -9.19 -26.95 -10.66
N LEU A 342 -9.19 -26.92 -9.34
CA LEU A 342 -8.56 -27.99 -8.55
C LEU A 342 -9.45 -29.25 -8.61
N PRO A 343 -8.85 -30.45 -8.70
CA PRO A 343 -9.62 -31.69 -8.63
C PRO A 343 -10.29 -31.81 -7.26
N ALA A 344 -11.42 -32.51 -7.19
CA ALA A 344 -12.01 -32.85 -5.91
C ALA A 344 -11.06 -33.77 -5.10
N TYR A 345 -11.22 -33.80 -3.77
CA TYR A 345 -10.31 -34.56 -2.90
C TYR A 345 -10.20 -36.05 -3.24
N ASN A 346 -11.31 -36.65 -3.72
CA ASN A 346 -11.38 -38.06 -4.13
C ASN A 346 -11.03 -38.31 -5.60
N GLU A 347 -10.69 -37.25 -6.35
CA GLU A 347 -10.38 -37.37 -7.77
C GLU A 347 -8.90 -37.61 -8.02
N VAL A 348 -8.61 -38.20 -9.18
CA VAL A 348 -7.24 -38.40 -9.64
C VAL A 348 -6.70 -37.08 -10.17
N ASP A 349 -5.61 -36.60 -9.59
CA ASP A 349 -4.90 -35.41 -10.07
C ASP A 349 -4.40 -35.61 -11.52
N PRO A 350 -4.89 -34.82 -12.50
CA PRO A 350 -4.47 -34.93 -13.90
C PRO A 350 -3.12 -34.27 -14.18
N THR A 351 -2.48 -33.62 -13.19
CA THR A 351 -1.25 -32.81 -13.38
C THR A 351 -0.14 -33.57 -14.11
N TRP A 352 0.07 -34.85 -13.81
CA TRP A 352 1.13 -35.63 -14.47
C TRP A 352 0.83 -35.86 -15.96
N MET A 353 -0.44 -36.09 -16.32
CA MET A 353 -0.89 -36.27 -17.70
C MET A 353 -0.76 -34.94 -18.44
N VAL A 354 -1.27 -33.86 -17.86
CA VAL A 354 -1.15 -32.50 -18.40
C VAL A 354 0.31 -32.12 -18.60
N ALA A 355 1.19 -32.43 -17.64
CA ALA A 355 2.60 -32.13 -17.76
C ALA A 355 3.25 -32.81 -18.97
N ILE A 356 2.95 -34.09 -19.21
CA ILE A 356 3.51 -34.85 -20.35
C ILE A 356 2.95 -34.34 -21.66
N THR A 357 1.62 -34.21 -21.77
CA THR A 357 0.98 -33.79 -23.02
C THR A 357 1.34 -32.36 -23.38
N TYR A 358 1.35 -31.45 -22.40
CA TYR A 358 1.70 -30.05 -22.61
C TYR A 358 3.18 -29.89 -22.95
N PHE A 359 4.07 -30.61 -22.26
CA PHE A 359 5.50 -30.62 -22.61
C PHE A 359 5.72 -31.09 -24.06
N LEU A 360 5.07 -32.17 -24.48
CA LEU A 360 5.23 -32.73 -25.82
C LEU A 360 4.59 -31.87 -26.91
N PHE A 361 3.32 -31.49 -26.78
CA PHE A 361 2.63 -30.73 -27.81
C PHE A 361 3.18 -29.32 -27.96
N PHE A 362 3.53 -28.64 -26.87
CA PHE A 362 4.17 -27.33 -26.97
C PHE A 362 5.50 -27.41 -27.73
N GLY A 363 6.30 -28.44 -27.44
CA GLY A 363 7.57 -28.66 -28.11
C GLY A 363 7.43 -28.89 -29.61
N ILE A 364 6.47 -29.74 -30.01
CA ILE A 364 6.20 -30.02 -31.43
C ILE A 364 5.61 -28.80 -32.16
N MET A 365 4.69 -28.06 -31.52
CA MET A 365 4.02 -26.93 -32.16
C MET A 365 4.95 -25.73 -32.40
N PHE A 366 5.90 -25.50 -31.48
CA PHE A 366 6.80 -24.35 -31.57
C PHE A 366 8.15 -24.70 -32.20
N ALA A 367 8.68 -25.90 -31.94
CA ALA A 367 9.73 -26.58 -32.70
C ALA A 367 10.91 -25.71 -33.21
N ASP A 368 11.41 -24.79 -32.39
CA ASP A 368 12.56 -23.94 -32.72
C ASP A 368 13.60 -24.00 -31.59
N PHE A 369 14.85 -24.26 -31.96
CA PHE A 369 15.97 -24.33 -31.04
C PHE A 369 16.29 -22.99 -30.36
N GLY A 370 16.45 -21.94 -31.17
CA GLY A 370 16.85 -20.61 -30.70
C GLY A 370 15.76 -19.94 -29.87
N GLN A 371 14.54 -19.92 -30.42
CA GLN A 371 13.40 -19.32 -29.75
C GLN A 371 13.00 -20.13 -28.50
N GLY A 372 13.11 -21.47 -28.53
CA GLY A 372 12.87 -22.33 -27.36
C GLY A 372 13.80 -22.02 -26.18
N LEU A 373 15.09 -21.79 -26.45
CA LEU A 373 16.05 -21.35 -25.43
C LEU A 373 15.74 -19.96 -24.90
N CYS A 374 15.33 -19.01 -25.76
CA CYS A 374 14.87 -17.69 -25.32
C CYS A 374 13.66 -17.79 -24.38
N ILE A 375 12.67 -18.63 -24.70
CA ILE A 375 11.48 -18.85 -23.87
C ILE A 375 11.87 -19.43 -22.50
N SER A 376 12.79 -20.40 -22.47
CA SER A 376 13.28 -20.97 -21.21
C SER A 376 13.99 -19.91 -20.35
N LEU A 377 14.81 -19.06 -20.98
CA LEU A 377 15.52 -17.97 -20.31
C LEU A 377 14.56 -16.90 -19.76
N ILE A 378 13.54 -16.52 -20.53
CA ILE A 378 12.49 -15.61 -20.08
C ILE A 378 11.71 -16.22 -18.92
N GLY A 379 11.36 -17.50 -19.00
CA GLY A 379 10.71 -18.24 -17.91
C GLY A 379 11.54 -18.23 -16.62
N TYR A 380 12.85 -18.44 -16.74
CA TYR A 380 13.79 -18.34 -15.62
C TYR A 380 13.84 -16.94 -15.00
N LEU A 381 13.91 -15.89 -15.83
CA LEU A 381 13.89 -14.49 -15.35
C LEU A 381 12.57 -14.14 -14.66
N LEU A 382 11.43 -14.56 -15.22
CA LEU A 382 10.11 -14.35 -14.62
C LEU A 382 10.00 -15.06 -13.26
N TYR A 383 10.49 -16.29 -13.16
CA TYR A 383 10.49 -17.02 -11.89
C TYR A 383 11.42 -16.37 -10.84
N ARG A 384 12.62 -15.95 -11.24
CA ARG A 384 13.63 -15.43 -10.29
C ARG A 384 13.36 -13.98 -9.87
N LYS A 385 12.93 -13.11 -10.79
CA LYS A 385 12.76 -11.67 -10.55
C LYS A 385 11.34 -11.31 -10.12
N PHE A 386 10.34 -11.93 -10.73
CA PHE A 386 8.93 -11.61 -10.49
C PHE A 386 8.18 -12.65 -9.65
N LYS A 387 8.84 -13.77 -9.30
CA LYS A 387 8.24 -14.89 -8.54
C LYS A 387 6.91 -15.39 -9.12
N MET A 388 6.72 -15.22 -10.42
CA MET A 388 5.48 -15.63 -11.10
C MET A 388 5.45 -17.16 -11.28
N PRO A 389 4.34 -17.82 -10.93
CA PRO A 389 4.22 -19.28 -11.07
C PRO A 389 4.33 -19.73 -12.54
N LEU A 390 3.84 -18.92 -13.47
CA LEU A 390 3.92 -19.15 -14.92
C LEU A 390 5.37 -19.32 -15.42
N GLY A 391 6.32 -18.58 -14.84
CA GLY A 391 7.73 -18.66 -15.20
C GLY A 391 8.29 -20.07 -15.00
N ARG A 392 7.79 -20.79 -13.99
CA ARG A 392 8.22 -22.16 -13.69
C ARG A 392 7.75 -23.15 -14.77
N THR A 393 6.59 -22.92 -15.37
CA THR A 393 5.99 -23.74 -16.44
C THR A 393 6.67 -23.49 -17.80
N LEU A 394 7.09 -22.25 -18.06
CA LEU A 394 7.76 -21.86 -19.31
C LEU A 394 9.13 -22.53 -19.51
N ILE A 395 9.87 -22.77 -18.43
CA ILE A 395 11.19 -23.41 -18.48
C ILE A 395 11.14 -24.80 -19.15
N PRO A 396 10.37 -25.79 -18.66
CA PRO A 396 10.29 -27.09 -19.31
C PRO A 396 9.70 -27.01 -20.72
N CYS A 397 8.77 -26.08 -20.99
CA CYS A 397 8.20 -25.89 -22.33
C CYS A 397 9.24 -25.38 -23.33
N GLY A 398 10.08 -24.41 -22.95
CA GLY A 398 11.16 -23.91 -23.78
C GLY A 398 12.25 -24.97 -24.04
N ILE A 399 12.56 -25.80 -23.04
CA ILE A 399 13.49 -26.94 -23.20
C ILE A 399 12.92 -27.96 -24.19
N SER A 400 11.62 -28.28 -24.08
CA SER A 400 10.95 -29.18 -25.03
C SER A 400 11.02 -28.65 -26.45
N SER A 401 10.67 -27.37 -26.64
CA SER A 401 10.78 -26.69 -27.93
C SER A 401 12.20 -26.75 -28.48
N ALA A 402 13.21 -26.51 -27.66
CA ALA A 402 14.59 -26.55 -28.12
C ALA A 402 15.01 -27.96 -28.56
N PHE A 403 14.56 -28.98 -27.83
CA PHE A 403 14.78 -30.38 -28.20
C PHE A 403 14.12 -30.74 -29.53
N PHE A 404 12.84 -30.38 -29.73
CA PHE A 404 12.16 -30.65 -30.99
C PHE A 404 12.69 -29.79 -32.15
N GLY A 405 13.05 -28.53 -31.91
CA GLY A 405 13.69 -27.69 -32.93
C GLY A 405 15.02 -28.24 -33.41
N MET A 406 15.80 -28.88 -32.51
CA MET A 406 16.99 -29.63 -32.92
C MET A 406 16.64 -30.85 -33.77
N LEU A 407 15.56 -31.58 -33.46
CA LEU A 407 15.10 -32.72 -34.26
C LEU A 407 14.60 -32.31 -35.65
N PHE A 408 13.94 -31.14 -35.75
CA PHE A 408 13.44 -30.59 -37.02
C PHE A 408 14.49 -29.79 -37.79
N GLY A 409 15.68 -29.55 -37.23
CA GLY A 409 16.74 -28.76 -37.87
C GLY A 409 16.44 -27.26 -37.96
N SER A 410 15.54 -26.75 -37.12
CA SER A 410 15.12 -25.33 -37.10
C SER A 410 15.76 -24.57 -35.94
N ALA A 411 16.50 -23.51 -36.26
CA ALA A 411 17.07 -22.59 -35.28
C ALA A 411 16.82 -21.14 -35.69
N PHE A 412 16.06 -20.38 -34.89
CA PHE A 412 15.66 -19.01 -35.19
C PHE A 412 14.93 -18.87 -36.54
N GLY A 413 14.15 -19.88 -36.92
CA GLY A 413 13.50 -19.97 -38.23
C GLY A 413 14.42 -20.22 -39.42
N PHE A 414 15.72 -20.46 -39.20
CA PHE A 414 16.61 -20.97 -40.23
C PHE A 414 16.55 -22.51 -40.22
N GLU A 415 16.04 -23.08 -41.30
CA GLU A 415 15.99 -24.52 -41.51
C GLU A 415 17.30 -24.98 -42.15
N HIS A 416 18.04 -25.85 -41.46
CA HIS A 416 19.11 -26.62 -42.06
C HIS A 416 18.49 -27.92 -42.60
N ALA A 417 18.18 -27.93 -43.90
CA ALA A 417 17.74 -29.12 -44.65
C ALA A 417 18.83 -30.19 -44.75
#